data_AF-A0A2J8SLY1-F1
#
_entry.id   AF-A0A2J8SLY1-F1
#
_cell.length_a   1.000
_cell.length_b   1.000
_cell.length_c   1.000
_cell.angle_alpha   90.00
_cell.angle_beta   90.00
_cell.angle_gamma   90.00
#
_symmetry.space_group_name_H-M   'P 1'
#
loop_
_entity.id
_entity.type
_entity.pdbx_description
1 polymer ?
#
loop_
_entity_poly.entity_id
_entity_poly.type
_entity_poly.pdbx_seq_one_letter_code
_entity_poly.pdbx_strand_id
1 'polypeptide(L)'
;KECIRALGQNKSHTPFRESKLTQVLRDSFIGENSRTCMIATISPGISSCEYTLNTLRYADRQGCHSIPLEPQALKPGQCRVPLLSKEEEELSSQMSSFNEAMTQIR
;
A
#
# COMPACT_ATOMS: atom_id res chain seq x y z
N LYS A 1 -11.91 -1.38 -1.12
CA LYS A 1 -11.04 -0.56 -0.25
C LYS A 1 -11.29 -0.75 1.25
N GLU A 2 -12.54 -0.84 1.71
CA GLU A 2 -12.86 -0.89 3.16
C GLU A 2 -12.43 -2.17 3.86
N CYS A 3 -12.50 -3.30 3.17
CA CYS A 3 -12.06 -4.59 3.69
C CYS A 3 -10.58 -4.57 4.11
N ILE A 4 -9.73 -4.13 3.20
CA ILE A 4 -8.30 -3.94 3.43
C ILE A 4 -8.01 -2.92 4.55
N ARG A 5 -8.75 -1.80 4.60
CA ARG A 5 -8.62 -0.81 5.69
C ARG A 5 -9.00 -1.38 7.05
N ALA A 6 -10.04 -2.22 7.10
CA ALA A 6 -10.48 -2.86 8.33
C ALA A 6 -9.45 -3.87 8.85
N LEU A 7 -8.80 -4.61 7.95
CA LEU A 7 -7.68 -5.51 8.27
C LEU A 7 -6.48 -4.74 8.85
N GLY A 8 -6.05 -3.65 8.19
CA GLY A 8 -4.95 -2.82 8.70
C GLY A 8 -5.23 -2.17 10.07
N GLN A 9 -6.51 -2.03 10.45
CA GLN A 9 -6.94 -1.49 11.74
C GLN A 9 -7.28 -2.57 12.78
N ASN A 10 -7.10 -3.86 12.47
CA ASN A 10 -7.50 -4.99 13.32
C ASN A 10 -8.95 -4.89 13.81
N LYS A 11 -9.87 -4.43 12.95
CA LYS A 11 -11.29 -4.35 13.32
C LYS A 11 -11.88 -5.75 13.50
N SER A 12 -12.70 -5.91 14.54
CA SER A 12 -13.44 -7.16 14.80
C SER A 12 -14.31 -7.59 13.63
N HIS A 13 -14.94 -6.64 12.92
CA HIS A 13 -15.70 -6.92 11.71
C HIS A 13 -14.98 -6.39 10.47
N THR A 14 -14.64 -7.29 9.55
CA THR A 14 -14.10 -6.95 8.23
C THR A 14 -15.17 -7.20 7.16
N PRO A 15 -15.56 -6.18 6.36
CA PRO A 15 -16.70 -6.26 5.45
C PRO A 15 -16.38 -7.01 4.14
N PHE A 16 -16.02 -8.30 4.22
CA PHE A 16 -15.79 -9.12 3.03
C PHE A 16 -17.04 -9.26 2.16
N ARG A 17 -18.23 -9.05 2.73
CA ARG A 17 -19.52 -9.25 2.04
C ARG A 17 -19.95 -8.08 1.14
N GLU A 18 -19.33 -6.92 1.24
CA GLU A 18 -19.70 -5.73 0.46
C GLU A 18 -19.41 -5.87 -1.05
N SER A 19 -18.49 -6.76 -1.44
CA SER A 19 -18.23 -7.04 -2.86
C SER A 19 -18.01 -8.53 -3.11
N LYS A 20 -18.40 -9.01 -4.29
CA LYS A 20 -18.17 -10.41 -4.68
C LYS A 20 -16.67 -10.74 -4.75
N LEU A 21 -15.85 -9.80 -5.20
CA LEU A 21 -14.39 -9.95 -5.22
C LEU A 21 -13.82 -10.24 -3.82
N THR A 22 -14.18 -9.43 -2.81
CA THR A 22 -13.69 -9.63 -1.44
C THR A 22 -14.33 -10.84 -0.75
N GLN A 23 -15.50 -11.32 -1.20
CA GLN A 23 -16.08 -12.57 -0.69
C GLN A 23 -15.21 -13.77 -1.10
N VAL A 24 -14.82 -13.83 -2.37
CA VAL A 24 -14.00 -14.92 -2.93
C VAL A 24 -12.57 -14.87 -2.38
N LEU A 25 -12.01 -13.68 -2.22
CA LEU A 25 -10.65 -13.51 -1.70
C LEU A 25 -10.56 -13.57 -0.17
N ARG A 26 -11.66 -13.83 0.55
CA ARG A 26 -11.68 -13.84 2.02
C ARG A 26 -10.57 -14.75 2.57
N ASP A 27 -10.54 -16.00 2.11
CA ASP A 27 -9.60 -17.01 2.61
C ASP A 27 -8.15 -16.60 2.33
N SER A 28 -7.90 -15.82 1.28
CA SER A 28 -6.57 -15.27 1.00
C SER A 28 -6.13 -14.23 2.03
N PHE A 29 -7.07 -13.47 2.60
CA PHE A 29 -6.79 -12.41 3.57
C PHE A 29 -6.75 -12.86 5.03
N ILE A 30 -7.53 -13.90 5.40
CA ILE A 30 -7.63 -14.37 6.81
C ILE A 30 -7.08 -15.79 7.02
N GLY A 31 -6.78 -16.52 5.95
CA GLY A 31 -6.34 -17.91 6.06
C GLY A 31 -4.92 -18.01 6.61
N GLU A 32 -4.74 -18.88 7.61
CA GLU A 32 -3.45 -19.10 8.29
C GLU A 32 -2.33 -19.59 7.35
N ASN A 33 -2.70 -20.26 6.26
CA ASN A 33 -1.75 -20.76 5.24
C ASN A 33 -1.69 -19.91 3.97
N SER A 34 -2.28 -18.71 3.99
CA SER A 34 -2.30 -17.82 2.83
C SER A 34 -1.23 -16.74 2.93
N ARG A 35 -0.53 -16.49 1.81
CA ARG A 35 0.41 -15.37 1.67
C ARG A 35 -0.13 -14.42 0.62
N THR A 36 -0.43 -13.20 1.03
CA THR A 36 -0.95 -12.17 0.14
C THR A 36 0.10 -11.07 -0.06
N CYS A 37 0.39 -10.77 -1.32
CA CYS A 37 1.24 -9.66 -1.73
C CYS A 37 0.39 -8.64 -2.50
N MET A 38 0.64 -7.35 -2.25
CA MET A 38 0.02 -6.27 -3.01
C MET A 38 1.07 -5.64 -3.94
N ILE A 39 0.79 -5.64 -5.25
CA ILE A 39 1.62 -4.96 -6.25
C ILE A 39 0.96 -3.63 -6.57
N ALA A 40 1.60 -2.53 -6.18
CA ALA A 40 1.17 -1.18 -6.52
C ALA A 40 1.74 -0.80 -7.89
N THR A 41 0.88 -0.62 -8.88
CA THR A 41 1.27 -0.13 -10.21
C THR A 41 1.08 1.37 -10.27
N ILE A 42 2.10 2.09 -10.73
CA ILE A 42 2.10 3.56 -10.76
C ILE A 42 2.55 4.06 -12.13
N SER A 43 2.10 5.25 -12.49
CA SER A 43 2.53 5.93 -13.71
C SER A 43 3.58 6.98 -13.35
N PRO A 44 4.67 7.09 -14.16
CA PRO A 44 5.69 8.10 -13.94
C PRO A 44 5.33 9.50 -14.47
N GLY A 45 4.15 9.70 -15.05
CA GLY A 45 3.74 11.02 -15.54
C GLY A 45 3.40 11.99 -14.41
N ILE A 46 3.84 13.26 -14.52
CA ILE A 46 3.52 14.32 -13.53
C ILE A 46 2.02 14.55 -13.38
N SER A 47 1.25 14.43 -14.48
CA SER A 47 -0.22 14.50 -14.47
C SER A 47 -0.86 13.36 -13.66
N SER A 48 -0.12 12.28 -13.43
CA SER A 48 -0.54 11.12 -12.64
C SER A 48 -0.03 11.16 -11.21
N CYS A 49 0.74 12.19 -10.82
CA CYS A 49 1.41 12.27 -9.52
C CYS A 49 0.43 12.09 -8.35
N GLU A 50 -0.73 12.75 -8.39
CA GLU A 50 -1.75 12.63 -7.34
C GLU A 50 -2.28 11.19 -7.20
N TYR A 51 -2.56 10.51 -8.32
CA TYR A 51 -3.06 9.14 -8.33
C TYR A 51 -1.98 8.14 -7.85
N THR A 52 -0.73 8.36 -8.27
CA THR A 52 0.42 7.58 -7.82
C THR A 52 0.59 7.70 -6.30
N LEU A 53 0.53 8.92 -5.75
CA LEU A 53 0.62 9.18 -4.32
C LEU A 53 -0.51 8.52 -3.54
N ASN A 54 -1.74 8.59 -4.06
CA ASN A 54 -2.89 7.91 -3.47
C ASN A 54 -2.72 6.38 -3.43
N THR A 55 -2.13 5.81 -4.50
CA THR A 55 -1.84 4.37 -4.59
C THR A 55 -0.76 3.96 -3.58
N LEU A 56 0.31 4.74 -3.45
CA LEU A 56 1.40 4.47 -2.52
C LEU A 56 0.95 4.65 -1.07
N ARG A 57 0.20 5.70 -0.75
CA ARG A 57 -0.43 5.88 0.57
C ARG A 57 -1.38 4.75 0.93
N TYR A 58 -1.96 4.09 -0.06
CA TYR A 58 -2.77 2.91 0.17
C TYR A 58 -1.89 1.68 0.43
N ALA A 59 -0.85 1.46 -0.38
CA ALA A 59 0.10 0.36 -0.22
C ALA A 59 0.90 0.42 1.09
N ASP A 60 1.32 1.62 1.52
CA ASP A 60 2.07 1.84 2.76
C ASP A 60 1.29 1.38 3.99
N ARG A 61 0.00 1.73 4.07
CA ARG A 61 -0.89 1.25 5.14
C ARG A 61 -1.05 -0.28 5.17
N GLN A 62 -0.75 -0.94 4.04
CA GLN A 62 -0.78 -2.40 3.93
C GLN A 62 0.56 -3.05 4.29
N GLY A 63 1.68 -2.37 4.03
CA GLY A 63 3.03 -2.85 4.29
C GLY A 63 3.31 -3.12 5.77
N CYS A 64 2.57 -2.50 6.69
CA CYS A 64 2.71 -2.75 8.12
C CYS A 64 2.02 -4.04 8.61
N HIS A 65 1.26 -4.73 7.74
CA HIS A 65 0.61 -6.00 8.06
C HIS A 65 1.34 -7.14 7.35
N SER A 66 2.57 -7.41 7.77
CA SER A 66 2.99 -8.80 7.89
C SER A 66 1.96 -9.47 8.81
N ILE A 67 0.99 -10.19 8.22
CA ILE A 67 0.14 -11.13 8.96
C ILE A 67 1.10 -11.97 9.83
N PRO A 68 0.87 -12.12 11.15
CA PRO A 68 1.92 -12.50 12.09
C PRO A 68 2.59 -13.82 11.70
N LEU A 69 3.81 -13.73 11.18
CA LEU A 69 4.83 -14.71 11.48
C LEU A 69 5.25 -14.40 12.92
N GLU A 70 4.91 -15.23 13.89
CA GLU A 70 5.61 -15.13 15.18
C GLU A 70 7.10 -15.53 15.00
N PRO A 71 8.03 -15.13 15.88
CA PRO A 71 8.18 -13.80 16.49
C PRO A 71 9.67 -13.43 16.68
N GLN A 72 10.24 -12.48 15.94
CA GLN A 72 11.47 -11.82 16.38
C GLN A 72 11.42 -10.31 16.16
N ALA A 73 11.01 -9.63 17.23
CA ALA A 73 11.34 -8.25 17.61
C ALA A 73 11.27 -7.17 16.51
N LEU A 74 10.07 -6.62 16.28
CA LEU A 74 9.98 -5.19 16.05
C LEU A 74 8.95 -4.60 17.01
N LYS A 75 9.40 -3.62 17.80
CA LYS A 75 8.71 -3.16 19.00
C LYS A 75 7.38 -2.46 18.65
N PRO A 76 6.33 -2.61 19.48
CA PRO A 76 5.09 -1.87 19.30
C PRO A 76 5.36 -0.40 19.66
N GLY A 77 5.58 0.45 18.66
CA GLY A 77 5.84 1.85 18.97
C GLY A 77 6.26 2.82 17.86
N GLN A 78 6.55 2.41 16.63
CA GLN A 78 6.96 3.38 15.60
C GLN A 78 6.72 2.91 14.16
N CYS A 79 5.60 3.34 13.59
CA CYS A 79 5.61 4.03 12.30
C CYS A 79 4.82 5.33 12.50
N ARG A 80 5.38 6.22 13.34
CA ARG A 80 4.95 7.61 13.32
C ARG A 80 5.48 8.16 12.00
N VAL A 81 4.56 8.66 11.18
CA VAL A 81 4.84 9.32 9.89
C VAL A 81 4.98 10.85 10.08
N PRO A 82 6.13 11.36 10.54
CA PRO A 82 6.59 12.71 10.16
C PRO A 82 7.46 12.71 8.90
N LEU A 83 7.90 11.53 8.42
CA LEU A 83 8.89 11.41 7.35
C LEU A 83 8.30 11.35 5.92
N LEU A 84 6.98 11.16 5.81
CA LEU A 84 6.28 11.03 4.52
C LEU A 84 6.38 12.30 3.67
N SER A 85 6.38 13.50 4.25
CA SER A 85 6.41 14.74 3.46
C SER A 85 7.73 14.96 2.72
N LYS A 86 8.86 14.48 3.27
CA LYS A 86 10.15 14.52 2.58
C LYS A 86 10.22 13.48 1.47
N GLU A 87 9.75 12.27 1.74
CA GLU A 87 9.71 11.19 0.76
C GLU A 87 8.73 11.50 -0.39
N GLU A 88 7.63 12.20 -0.13
CA GLU A 88 6.68 12.65 -1.16
C GLU A 88 7.32 13.67 -2.12
N GLU A 89 8.11 14.61 -1.61
CA GLU A 89 8.81 15.62 -2.42
C GLU A 89 9.92 14.97 -3.26
N GLU A 90 10.69 14.05 -2.65
CA GLU A 90 11.77 13.32 -3.29
C GLU A 90 11.25 12.37 -4.38
N LEU A 91 10.13 11.69 -4.12
CA LEU A 91 9.49 10.81 -5.09
C LEU A 91 8.88 11.58 -6.26
N SER A 92 8.28 12.75 -5.99
CA SER A 92 7.76 13.62 -7.06
C SER A 92 8.91 14.14 -7.95
N SER A 93 10.04 14.50 -7.33
CA SER A 93 11.27 14.88 -8.03
C SER A 93 11.82 13.74 -8.90
N GLN A 94 11.88 12.50 -8.37
CA GLN A 94 12.28 11.32 -9.14
C GLN A 94 11.34 11.05 -10.32
N MET A 95 10.03 11.20 -10.13
CA MET A 95 9.05 11.00 -11.19
C MET A 95 9.23 12.01 -12.33
N SER A 96 9.49 13.27 -11.98
CA SER A 96 9.79 14.32 -12.96
C SER A 96 11.06 14.03 -13.74
N SER A 97 12.14 13.64 -13.04
CA SER A 97 13.42 13.31 -13.67
C SER A 97 13.31 12.12 -14.63
N PHE A 98 12.58 11.07 -14.24
CA PHE A 98 12.34 9.92 -15.12
C PHE A 98 11.53 10.30 -16.35
N ASN A 99 10.49 11.13 -16.20
CA ASN A 99 9.69 11.59 -17.32
C ASN A 99 10.51 12.45 -18.31
N GLU A 100 11.42 13.29 -17.81
CA GLU A 100 12.35 14.06 -18.65
C GLU A 100 13.28 13.12 -19.43
N ALA A 101 13.84 12.10 -18.79
CA ALA A 101 14.65 11.08 -19.45
C ALA A 101 13.86 10.30 -20.52
N MET A 102 12.61 9.92 -20.24
CA MET A 102 11.76 9.21 -21.20
C MET A 102 11.31 10.10 -22.37
N THR A 103 11.22 11.41 -22.16
CA THR A 103 10.89 12.37 -23.23
C THR A 103 12.06 12.56 -24.18
N GLN A 104 13.30 12.46 -23.70
CA GLN A 104 14.50 12.55 -24.54
C GLN A 104 14.76 11.30 -25.42
N ILE A 105 14.06 10.19 -25.17
CA ILE A 105 14.18 8.95 -25.96
C ILE A 105 13.17 8.93 -27.14
N ARG A 106 12.32 9.97 -27.25
CA ARG A 106 11.29 10.09 -28.29
C ARG A 106 11.67 11.10 -29.36
#